data_AF-A0A0F9ZEC4-F1
#
_entry.id   AF-A0A0F9ZEC4-F1
#
_cell.length_a   1.000
_cell.length_b   1.000
_cell.length_c   1.000
_cell.angle_alpha   90.00
_cell.angle_beta   90.00
_cell.angle_gamma   90.00
#
_symmetry.space_group_name_H-M   'P 1'
#
loop_
_entity.id
_entity.type
_entity.pdbx_description
1 polymer ?
#
loop_
_entity_poly.entity_id
_entity_poly.type
_entity_poly.pdbx_seq_one_letter_code
_entity_poly.pdbx_strand_id
1 'polypeptide(L)'
;MKKVIKKTKEYTYSLVPELVSASDLQRKSGKILQMLKDSTQPYFIVKNNKPTGVIVGIEEYNRLKKMQNKMELKEVLKIISDGENELKTNKVKELKSSIHDLWKNLQGDKND
;
A
#
# COMPACT_ATOMS: atom_id res chain seq x y z
N MET A 1 37.36 14.94 -11.42
CA MET A 1 35.89 15.03 -11.30
C MET A 1 35.47 14.45 -9.95
N LYS A 2 34.86 15.23 -9.05
CA LYS A 2 34.43 14.73 -7.73
C LYS A 2 33.19 13.84 -7.91
N LYS A 3 33.28 12.56 -7.54
CA LYS A 3 32.11 11.66 -7.48
C LYS A 3 31.14 12.20 -6.42
N VAL A 4 29.99 12.69 -6.86
CA VAL A 4 28.88 13.01 -5.96
C VAL A 4 28.26 11.69 -5.53
N ILE A 5 28.69 11.19 -4.38
CA ILE A 5 28.09 10.02 -3.73
C ILE A 5 26.75 10.49 -3.17
N LYS A 6 25.64 10.22 -3.88
CA LYS A 6 24.30 10.40 -3.32
C LYS A 6 24.18 9.47 -2.12
N LYS A 7 24.08 10.02 -0.90
CA LYS A 7 23.68 9.25 0.29
C LYS A 7 22.30 8.66 0.02
N THR A 8 22.21 7.35 -0.10
CA THR A 8 20.93 6.64 -0.16
C THR A 8 20.26 6.85 1.20
N LYS A 9 19.14 7.58 1.25
CA LYS A 9 18.32 7.67 2.47
C LYS A 9 17.87 6.24 2.83
N GLU A 10 18.17 5.78 4.04
CA GLU A 10 17.61 4.54 4.56
C GLU A 10 16.13 4.79 4.88
N TYR A 11 15.25 4.04 4.23
CA TYR A 11 13.80 4.16 4.41
C TYR A 11 13.37 3.26 5.56
N THR A 12 13.52 3.75 6.78
CA THR A 12 13.12 3.03 7.99
C THR A 12 11.95 3.76 8.64
N TYR A 13 10.84 3.05 8.86
CA TYR A 13 9.76 3.57 9.69
C TYR A 13 10.02 3.23 11.14
N SER A 14 9.86 4.21 12.02
CA SER A 14 9.72 3.96 13.45
C SER A 14 8.45 3.13 13.70
N LEU A 15 8.54 2.15 14.60
CA LEU A 15 7.39 1.39 15.12
C LEU A 15 6.43 2.29 15.92
N VAL A 16 6.95 3.37 16.49
CA VAL A 16 6.14 4.36 17.22
C VAL A 16 5.77 5.49 16.24
N PRO A 17 4.48 5.70 15.96
CA PRO A 17 4.03 6.78 15.10
C PRO A 17 4.37 8.15 15.68
N GLU A 18 4.87 9.06 14.84
CA GLU A 18 5.01 10.46 15.25
C GLU A 18 3.64 11.14 15.15
N LEU A 19 3.16 11.68 16.29
CA LEU A 19 1.85 12.31 16.39
C LEU A 19 2.00 13.84 16.43
N VAL A 20 1.15 14.53 15.68
CA VAL A 20 1.04 15.99 15.68
C VAL A 20 -0.42 16.37 15.87
N SER A 21 -0.71 17.25 16.82
CA SER A 21 -2.08 17.77 16.98
C SER A 21 -2.45 18.66 15.79
N ALA A 22 -3.72 18.69 15.39
CA ALA A 22 -4.19 19.60 14.33
C ALA A 22 -3.85 21.07 14.63
N SER A 23 -3.89 21.46 15.92
CA SER A 23 -3.51 22.80 16.37
C SER A 23 -2.01 23.07 16.26
N ASP A 24 -1.15 22.10 16.56
CA ASP A 24 0.30 22.21 16.36
C ASP A 24 0.65 22.29 14.88
N LEU A 25 -0.02 21.49 14.04
CA LEU A 25 0.15 21.56 12.60
C LEU A 25 -0.14 22.97 12.07
N GLN A 26 -1.23 23.60 12.53
CA GLN A 26 -1.57 24.96 12.14
C GLN A 26 -0.51 25.99 12.58
N ARG A 27 0.00 25.88 13.81
CA ARG A 27 0.94 26.87 14.39
C ARG A 27 2.39 26.65 13.96
N LYS A 28 2.80 25.41 13.69
CA LYS A 28 4.19 25.00 13.47
C LYS A 28 4.41 24.38 12.08
N SER A 29 3.53 24.67 11.12
CA SER A 29 3.53 24.09 9.77
C SER A 29 4.89 24.15 9.09
N GLY A 30 5.57 25.31 9.11
CA GLY A 30 6.89 25.47 8.48
C GLY A 30 7.95 24.50 9.01
N LYS A 31 8.03 24.33 10.35
CA LYS A 31 8.98 23.40 10.98
C LYS A 31 8.65 21.95 10.64
N ILE A 32 7.36 21.59 10.68
CA ILE A 32 6.89 20.23 10.36
C ILE A 32 7.20 19.89 8.90
N LEU A 33 6.94 20.82 7.96
CA LEU A 33 7.26 20.64 6.55
C LEU A 33 8.76 20.49 6.30
N GLN A 34 9.60 21.21 7.05
CA GLN A 34 11.06 21.06 6.97
C GLN A 34 11.51 19.67 7.44
N MET A 35 10.97 19.18 8.57
CA MET A 35 11.27 17.84 9.08
C MET A 35 10.85 16.74 8.09
N LEU A 36 9.71 16.90 7.42
CA LEU A 36 9.20 15.98 6.40
C LEU A 36 10.05 15.92 5.12
N LYS A 37 10.81 16.96 4.79
CA LYS A 37 11.65 16.98 3.59
C LYS A 37 12.82 16.02 3.70
N ASP A 38 13.40 15.93 4.89
CA ASP A 38 14.60 15.14 5.14
C ASP A 38 14.30 13.76 5.73
N SER A 39 13.09 13.57 6.26
CA SER A 39 12.63 12.33 6.87
C SER A 39 11.74 11.49 5.95
N THR A 40 11.82 10.16 6.09
CA THR A 40 10.88 9.20 5.50
C THR A 40 9.72 8.88 6.46
N GLN A 41 9.77 9.39 7.69
CA GLN A 41 8.79 9.12 8.74
C GLN A 41 7.47 9.89 8.50
N PRO A 42 6.31 9.21 8.49
CA PRO A 42 5.00 9.84 8.45
C PRO A 42 4.63 10.50 9.78
N TYR A 43 3.94 11.64 9.70
CA TYR A 43 3.32 12.29 10.86
C TYR A 43 1.81 12.05 10.84
N PHE A 44 1.28 11.48 11.91
CA PHE A 44 -0.14 11.29 12.10
C PHE A 44 -0.74 12.54 12.73
N ILE A 45 -1.73 13.12 12.06
CA ILE A 45 -2.48 14.26 12.55
C ILE A 45 -3.56 13.75 13.50
N VAL A 46 -3.57 14.26 14.72
CA VAL A 46 -4.54 13.91 15.75
C VAL A 46 -5.43 15.11 16.07
N LYS A 47 -6.74 14.89 16.10
CA LYS A 47 -7.75 15.87 16.56
C LYS A 47 -8.64 15.19 17.58
N ASN A 48 -8.87 15.82 18.73
CA ASN A 48 -9.66 15.25 19.84
C ASN A 48 -9.22 13.81 20.20
N ASN A 49 -7.91 13.59 20.33
CA ASN A 49 -7.28 12.30 20.61
C ASN A 49 -7.56 11.18 19.59
N LYS A 50 -8.01 11.52 18.38
CA LYS A 50 -8.23 10.57 17.29
C LYS A 50 -7.35 10.89 16.09
N PRO A 51 -6.58 9.92 15.55
CA PRO A 51 -5.91 10.07 14.26
C PRO A 51 -6.95 10.41 13.19
N THR A 52 -6.72 11.50 12.46
CA THR A 52 -7.63 12.03 11.43
C THR A 52 -7.00 11.99 10.04
N GLY A 53 -5.68 12.03 9.96
CA GLY A 53 -4.95 11.98 8.69
C GLY A 53 -3.46 11.74 8.90
N VAL A 54 -2.73 11.66 7.80
CA VAL A 54 -1.27 11.47 7.81
C VAL A 54 -0.63 12.43 6.80
N ILE A 55 0.53 12.97 7.15
CA ILE A 55 1.37 13.75 6.24
C ILE A 55 2.68 12.99 6.04
N VAL A 56 3.09 12.90 4.78
CA VAL A 56 4.36 12.30 4.36
C VAL A 56 5.09 13.26 3.43
N GLY A 57 6.41 13.16 3.37
CA GLY A 57 7.21 13.92 2.41
C GLY A 57 6.85 13.53 0.97
N ILE A 58 6.99 14.48 0.04
CA ILE A 58 6.60 14.25 -1.37
C ILE A 58 7.40 13.13 -2.05
N GLU A 59 8.69 13.01 -1.73
CA GLU A 59 9.53 11.92 -2.24
C GLU A 59 9.02 10.56 -1.73
N GLU A 60 8.66 10.51 -0.46
CA GLU A 60 8.18 9.31 0.20
C GLU A 60 6.80 8.89 -0.30
N TYR A 61 5.89 9.84 -0.49
CA TYR A 61 4.60 9.60 -1.14
C TYR A 61 4.78 8.97 -2.53
N ASN A 62 5.67 9.53 -3.36
CA ASN A 62 5.94 9.01 -4.69
C ASN A 62 6.58 7.61 -4.66
N ARG A 63 7.42 7.32 -3.66
CA ARG A 63 7.99 5.98 -3.44
C ARG A 63 6.91 4.98 -3.10
N LEU A 64 6.03 5.30 -2.16
CA LEU A 64 4.89 4.46 -1.76
C LEU A 64 3.97 4.17 -2.94
N LYS A 65 3.63 5.20 -3.74
CA LYS A 65 2.84 5.04 -4.96
C LYS A 65 3.50 4.08 -5.97
N LYS A 66 4.82 4.20 -6.18
CA LYS A 66 5.56 3.28 -7.06
C LYS A 66 5.61 1.86 -6.51
N MET A 67 5.74 1.69 -5.19
CA MET A 67 5.71 0.38 -4.55
C MET A 67 4.34 -0.28 -4.69
N GLN A 68 3.26 0.47 -4.48
CA GLN A 68 1.90 0.00 -4.69
C GLN A 68 1.73 -0.56 -6.10
N ASN A 69 2.04 0.22 -7.14
CA ASN A 69 1.93 -0.24 -8.53
C ASN A 69 2.74 -1.51 -8.82
N LYS A 70 3.94 -1.64 -8.21
CA LYS A 70 4.76 -2.85 -8.36
C LYS A 70 4.15 -4.06 -7.67
N MET A 71 3.52 -3.87 -6.51
CA MET A 71 2.84 -4.94 -5.78
C MET A 71 1.61 -5.43 -6.55
N GLU A 72 0.80 -4.49 -7.07
CA GLU A 72 -0.36 -4.81 -7.91
C GLU A 72 0.06 -5.60 -9.16
N LEU A 73 1.10 -5.15 -9.86
CA LEU A 73 1.63 -5.89 -11.01
C LEU A 73 2.12 -7.29 -10.62
N LYS A 74 2.80 -7.42 -9.48
CA LYS A 74 3.29 -8.71 -8.99
C LYS A 74 2.14 -9.65 -8.65
N GLU A 75 1.05 -9.13 -8.09
CA GLU A 75 -0.15 -9.92 -7.78
C GLU A 75 -0.83 -10.43 -9.07
N VAL A 76 -0.98 -9.56 -10.09
CA VAL A 76 -1.52 -9.97 -11.39
C VAL A 76 -0.66 -11.06 -12.04
N LEU A 77 0.66 -10.88 -12.07
CA LEU A 77 1.58 -11.88 -12.62
C LEU A 77 1.52 -13.20 -11.85
N LYS A 78 1.33 -13.14 -10.53
CA LYS A 78 1.13 -14.33 -9.70
C LYS A 78 -0.16 -15.06 -10.08
N ILE A 79 -1.27 -14.35 -10.23
CA ILE A 79 -2.56 -14.93 -10.64
C ILE A 79 -2.44 -15.63 -12.00
N ILE A 80 -1.78 -15.00 -12.97
CA ILE A 80 -1.53 -15.60 -14.30
C ILE A 80 -0.70 -16.87 -14.15
N SER A 81 0.41 -16.81 -13.41
CA SER A 81 1.28 -17.97 -13.19
C SER A 81 0.57 -19.12 -12.47
N ASP A 82 -0.26 -18.81 -11.48
CA ASP A 82 -1.05 -19.79 -10.74
C ASP A 82 -2.07 -20.45 -11.68
N GLY A 83 -2.77 -19.67 -12.51
CA GLY A 83 -3.70 -20.19 -13.52
C GLY A 83 -3.03 -21.07 -14.58
N GLU A 84 -1.84 -20.70 -15.07
CA GLU A 84 -1.06 -21.54 -15.97
C GLU A 84 -0.65 -22.88 -15.33
N ASN A 85 -0.29 -22.84 -14.04
CA ASN A 85 0.06 -24.05 -13.29
C ASN A 85 -1.15 -24.95 -13.07
N GLU A 86 -2.34 -24.40 -12.80
CA GLU A 86 -3.58 -25.16 -12.67
C GLU A 86 -3.99 -25.85 -13.98
N LEU A 87 -3.82 -25.16 -15.12
CA LEU A 87 -4.00 -25.75 -16.45
C LEU A 87 -3.06 -26.93 -16.67
N LYS A 88 -1.76 -26.75 -16.40
CA LYS A 88 -0.75 -27.83 -16.55
C LYS A 88 -1.01 -29.02 -15.62
N THR A 89 -1.54 -28.77 -14.43
CA THR A 89 -1.78 -29.80 -13.41
C THR A 89 -3.18 -30.40 -13.46
N ASN A 90 -3.98 -30.11 -14.49
CA ASN A 90 -5.37 -30.56 -14.64
C ASN A 90 -6.25 -30.30 -13.40
N LYS A 91 -5.96 -29.22 -12.67
CA LYS A 91 -6.78 -28.78 -11.53
C LYS A 91 -7.98 -27.92 -11.96
N VAL A 92 -8.03 -27.57 -13.24
CA VAL A 92 -9.13 -26.82 -13.84
C VAL A 92 -10.40 -27.66 -13.95
N LYS A 93 -11.55 -27.02 -13.74
CA LYS A 93 -12.87 -27.64 -13.89
C LYS A 93 -13.50 -27.20 -15.21
N GLU A 94 -13.89 -28.16 -16.04
CA GLU A 94 -14.66 -27.88 -17.25
C GLU A 94 -16.06 -27.40 -16.86
N LEU A 95 -16.48 -26.28 -17.45
CA LEU A 95 -17.81 -25.74 -17.25
C LEU A 95 -18.81 -26.53 -18.10
N LYS A 96 -19.56 -27.44 -17.47
CA LYS A 96 -20.58 -28.28 -18.13
C LYS A 96 -21.94 -27.57 -18.32
N SER A 97 -22.20 -26.50 -17.57
CA SER A 97 -23.48 -25.79 -17.52
C SER A 97 -23.31 -24.32 -17.94
N SER A 98 -24.37 -23.51 -17.89
CA SER A 98 -24.22 -22.08 -18.14
C SER A 98 -23.50 -21.37 -16.98
N ILE A 99 -22.96 -20.18 -17.26
CA ILE A 99 -22.36 -19.30 -16.23
C ILE A 99 -23.39 -18.95 -15.14
N HIS A 100 -24.67 -18.79 -15.53
CA HIS A 100 -25.75 -18.49 -14.59
C HIS A 100 -25.96 -19.63 -13.58
N ASP A 101 -25.88 -20.88 -14.03
CA ASP A 101 -26.06 -22.06 -13.17
C ASP A 101 -24.89 -22.21 -12.19
N LEU A 102 -23.67 -21.95 -12.64
CA LEU A 102 -22.49 -21.93 -11.77
C LEU A 102 -22.61 -20.85 -10.69
N TRP A 103 -23.06 -19.65 -11.06
CA TRP A 103 -23.27 -18.56 -10.11
C TRP A 103 -24.33 -18.90 -9.06
N LYS A 104 -25.44 -19.54 -9.45
CA LYS A 104 -26.46 -20.03 -8.51
C LYS A 104 -25.91 -21.06 -7.54
N ASN A 105 -25.14 -22.04 -8.03
CA ASN A 105 -24.57 -23.11 -7.20
C ASN A 105 -23.58 -22.57 -6.17
N LEU A 106 -22.79 -21.55 -6.52
CA LEU A 106 -21.86 -20.89 -5.58
C LEU A 106 -22.54 -20.05 -4.49
N GLN A 107 -23.80 -19.65 -4.69
CA GLN A 107 -24.58 -18.96 -3.65
C GLN A 107 -25.28 -19.94 -2.70
N GLY A 108 -25.58 -21.16 -3.16
CA GLY A 108 -26.24 -22.20 -2.35
C GLY A 108 -25.35 -22.75 -1.23
N ASP A 109 -24.03 -22.81 -1.44
CA ASP A 109 -23.05 -23.37 -0.48
C ASP A 109 -22.77 -22.48 0.76
N LYS A 110 -23.42 -21.32 0.90
CA LYS A 110 -23.20 -20.40 2.05
C LYS A 110 -24.20 -20.58 3.20
N ASN A 111 -25.08 -21.57 3.15
CA ASN A 111 -26.17 -21.77 4.11
C ASN A 111 -26.07 -23.04 4.97
N ASP A 112 -24.91 -23.70 5.02
CA ASP A 112 -24.61 -24.76 5.99
C ASP A 112 -23.44 -24.38 6.91
#